data_AF-A0A062BQR5-F1
#
_entry.id   AF-A0A062BQR5-F1
#
_cell.length_a   1.000
_cell.length_b   1.000
_cell.length_c   1.000
_cell.angle_alpha   90.00
_cell.angle_beta   90.00
_cell.angle_gamma   90.00
#
_symmetry.space_group_name_H-M   'P 1'
#
loop_
_entity.id
_entity.type
_entity.pdbx_description
1 polymer ?
#
loop_
_entity_poly.entity_id
_entity_poly.type
_entity_poly.pdbx_seq_one_letter_code
_entity_poly.pdbx_strand_id
1 'polypeptide(L)' 'MGILILNKSLTTFVCRQYELHEAGDHYIIVGQIEACRNQMGNPLVFHNGQYKQANVHQTFAGV' A
#
# COMPACT_ATOMS: atom_id res chain seq x y z
N MET A 1 -22.99 -0.68 4.07
CA MET A 1 -22.21 0.16 5.00
C MET A 1 -21.01 0.71 4.24
N GLY A 2 -20.60 1.96 4.50
CA GLY A 2 -19.50 2.60 3.78
C GLY A 2 -18.14 2.37 4.45
N ILE A 3 -17.07 2.33 3.65
CA ILE A 3 -15.68 2.23 4.12
C ILE A 3 -15.05 3.62 4.06
N LEU A 4 -14.28 4.00 5.08
CA LEU A 4 -13.58 5.28 5.13
C LEU A 4 -12.35 5.23 4.22
N ILE A 5 -12.27 6.17 3.28
CA ILE A 5 -11.17 6.26 2.32
C ILE A 5 -10.40 7.55 2.55
N LEU A 6 -9.08 7.43 2.70
CA LEU A 6 -8.19 8.59 2.75
C LEU A 6 -8.12 9.25 1.37
N ASN A 7 -8.45 10.55 1.33
CA ASN A 7 -8.36 11.32 0.10
C ASN A 7 -6.91 11.51 -0.34
N LYS A 8 -6.70 11.64 -1.66
CA LYS A 8 -5.40 11.90 -2.30
C LYS A 8 -4.33 10.80 -2.09
N SER A 9 -4.72 9.58 -1.73
CA SER A 9 -3.86 8.40 -1.84
C SER A 9 -3.48 8.13 -3.30
N LEU A 10 -2.26 7.62 -3.56
CA LEU A 10 -1.88 7.17 -4.90
C LEU A 10 -2.62 5.88 -5.29
N THR A 11 -2.90 5.01 -4.32
CA THR A 11 -3.66 3.78 -4.52
C THR A 11 -4.45 3.46 -3.26
N THR A 12 -5.65 2.93 -3.44
CA THR A 12 -6.51 2.43 -2.36
C THR A 12 -7.08 1.08 -2.78
N PHE A 13 -6.91 0.09 -1.91
CA PHE A 13 -7.61 -1.19 -2.00
C PHE A 13 -8.74 -1.19 -0.98
N VAL A 14 -9.94 -1.55 -1.44
CA VAL A 14 -11.06 -1.90 -0.56
C VAL A 14 -11.04 -3.41 -0.42
N CYS A 15 -10.88 -3.89 0.81
CA CYS A 15 -10.73 -5.29 1.09
C CYS A 15 -11.78 -5.79 2.10
N ARG A 16 -12.28 -7.00 1.88
CA ARG A 16 -12.92 -7.79 2.92
C ARG A 16 -11.85 -8.58 3.67
N GLN A 17 -11.91 -8.61 5.00
CA GLN A 17 -11.01 -9.44 5.80
C GLN A 17 -11.23 -10.91 5.41
N TYR A 18 -10.15 -11.56 4.98
CA TYR A 18 -10.14 -12.96 4.56
C TYR A 18 -9.58 -13.86 5.67
N GLU A 19 -8.46 -13.48 6.27
CA GLU A 19 -7.82 -14.25 7.33
C GLU A 19 -7.07 -13.35 8.32
N LEU A 20 -6.86 -13.87 9.53
CA LEU A 20 -6.10 -13.23 10.60
C LEU A 20 -5.10 -14.26 11.17
N HIS A 21 -3.82 -13.91 11.21
CA HIS A 21 -2.77 -14.77 11.75
C HIS A 21 -2.04 -14.09 12.91
N GLU A 22 -1.80 -14.84 14.00
CA GLU A 22 -0.95 -14.43 15.12
C GLU A 22 0.51 -14.29 14.64
N ALA A 23 1.18 -13.19 15.01
CA ALA A 23 2.57 -12.89 14.64
C ALA A 23 3.32 -12.19 15.77
N GLY A 24 3.35 -12.81 16.95
CA GLY A 24 4.02 -12.27 18.14
C GLY A 24 3.19 -11.20 18.81
N ASP A 25 3.65 -9.95 18.81
CA ASP A 25 2.95 -8.80 19.37
C ASP A 25 2.04 -8.09 18.35
N HIS A 26 1.98 -8.60 17.12
CA HIS A 26 1.12 -8.09 16.04
C HIS A 26 0.32 -9.22 15.39
N TYR A 27 -0.67 -8.82 14.60
CA TYR A 27 -1.43 -9.69 13.71
C TYR A 27 -1.07 -9.41 12.25
N ILE A 28 -1.05 -10.47 11.44
CA ILE A 28 -1.09 -10.36 9.98
C ILE A 28 -2.55 -10.46 9.55
N ILE A 29 -3.05 -9.44 8.86
CA ILE A 29 -4.41 -9.40 8.31
C ILE A 29 -4.32 -9.63 6.81
N VAL A 30 -4.95 -10.70 6.32
CA VAL A 30 -5.07 -10.98 4.88
C VAL A 30 -6.41 -10.42 4.40
N GLY A 31 -6.39 -9.53 3.42
CA GLY A 31 -7.59 -8.92 2.83
C GLY A 31 -7.82 -9.37 1.40
N GLN A 32 -9.02 -9.83 1.09
CA GLN A 32 -9.47 -10.07 -0.29
C GLN A 32 -9.89 -8.74 -0.92
N ILE A 33 -9.25 -8.35 -2.02
CA ILE A 33 -9.56 -7.10 -2.74
C ILE A 33 -10.94 -7.23 -3.40
N GLU A 34 -11.84 -6.29 -3.07
CA GLU A 34 -13.17 -6.16 -3.67
C GLU A 34 -13.23 -4.97 -4.65
N ALA A 35 -12.43 -3.93 -4.42
CA ALA A 35 -12.27 -2.81 -5.36
C ALA A 35 -10.87 -2.18 -5.26
N CYS A 36 -10.43 -1.56 -6.34
CA CYS A 36 -9.15 -0.87 -6.43
C CYS A 36 -9.32 0.48 -7.15
N ARG A 37 -8.66 1.52 -6.62
CA ARG A 37 -8.44 2.79 -7.32
C ARG A 37 -6.96 3.10 -7.28
N ASN A 38 -6.39 3.49 -8.42
CA ASN A 38 -5.01 3.93 -8.53
C ASN A 38 -4.90 5.24 -9.33
N GLN A 39 -3.80 5.95 -9.10
CA GLN A 39 -3.36 7.10 -9.87
C GLN A 39 -1.84 7.17 -9.86
N MET A 40 -1.25 7.78 -10.89
CA MET A 40 0.20 7.97 -10.99
C MET A 40 0.69 9.02 -9.98
N GLY A 41 1.93 8.86 -9.53
CA GLY A 41 2.61 9.81 -8.66
C GLY A 41 3.81 9.19 -7.95
N ASN A 42 4.51 10.01 -7.18
CA ASN A 42 5.70 9.59 -6.43
C ASN A 42 5.30 9.00 -5.07
N PRO A 43 5.65 7.74 -4.76
CA PRO A 43 5.28 7.12 -3.50
C PRO A 43 5.99 7.77 -2.31
N LEU A 44 5.31 7.81 -1.16
CA LEU A 44 5.90 8.20 0.12
C LEU A 44 6.69 7.03 0.70
N VAL A 45 7.95 7.25 1.06
CA VAL A 45 8.80 6.26 1.72
C VAL A 45 8.96 6.64 3.19
N PHE A 46 8.86 5.66 4.08
CA PHE A 46 9.20 5.81 5.50
C PHE A 46 10.33 4.85 5.87
N HIS A 47 11.47 5.39 6.32
CA HIS A 47 12.64 4.60 6.69
C HIS A 47 13.43 5.32 7.79
N ASN A 48 13.83 4.57 8.83
CA ASN A 48 14.60 5.06 9.97
C ASN A 48 13.97 6.30 10.64
N GLY A 49 12.69 6.23 10.94
CA GLY A 49 11.95 7.29 11.64
C GLY A 49 11.67 8.55 10.80
N GLN A 50 11.97 8.55 9.51
CA GLN A 50 11.86 9.74 8.66
C GLN A 50 11.16 9.45 7.32
N TYR A 51 10.46 10.48 6.82
CA TYR A 51 9.91 10.48 5.46
C TYR A 51 10.99 10.76 4.42
N LYS A 52 10.92 10.02 3.30
CA LYS A 52 11.84 10.10 2.17
C LYS A 52 11.07 9.96 0.85
N GLN A 53 11.76 10.20 -0.26
CA GLN A 53 11.26 9.91 -1.61
C GLN A 53 11.90 8.63 -2.13
N ALA A 54 11.16 7.87 -2.94
CA ALA A 54 11.72 6.72 -3.63
C ALA A 54 12.72 7.17 -4.69
N ASN A 55 13.88 6.52 -4.73
CA ASN A 55 14.83 6.70 -5.83
C ASN A 55 14.30 5.93 -7.04
N VAL A 56 14.16 6.63 -8.17
CA VAL A 56 13.86 5.98 -9.44
C VAL A 56 15.12 5.27 -9.91
N HIS A 57 15.11 3.94 -9.93
CA HIS A 57 16.17 3.20 -10.59
C HIS A 57 16.04 3.42 -12.10
N GLN A 58 17.17 3.66 -12.79
CA GLN A 58 17.17 3.65 -14.25
C GLN A 58 16.70 2.27 -14.70
N THR A 59 15.53 2.21 -15.33
CA THR A 59 15.15 1.02 -16.08
C THR A 59 16.23 0.77 -17.10
N PHE A 60 16.91 -0.38 -17.00
CA PHE A 60 17.75 -0.86 -18.08
C PHE A 60 16.85 -0.98 -19.31
N ALA A 61 17.05 -0.09 -20.29
CA ALA A 61 16.55 -0.30 -21.64
C ALA A 61 17.39 -1.43 -22.25
N GLY A 62 17.07 -2.66 -21.86
CA GLY A 62 17.60 -3.85 -22.52
C GLY A 62 17.12 -3.87 -23.97
N VAL A 63 18.08 -4.04 -24.87
CA VAL A 63 17.94 -4.45 -26.27
C VAL A 63 16.85 -5.47 -26.52
#